data_AF-A0A4S3K9H0-F1
#
_entry.id   AF-A0A4S3K9H0-F1
#
_cell.length_a   1.000
_cell.length_b   1.000
_cell.length_c   1.000
_cell.angle_alpha   90.00
_cell.angle_beta   90.00
_cell.angle_gamma   90.00
#
_symmetry.space_group_name_H-M   'P 1'
#
loop_
_entity.id
_entity.type
_entity.pdbx_description
1 polymer ?
#
loop_
_entity_poly.entity_id
_entity_poly.type
_entity_poly.pdbx_seq_one_letter_code
_entity_poly.pdbx_strand_id
1 'polypeptide(L)'
;MSFFNEIFSSSNQSVDTVNVGAGASVLSATGLSRKALAELFRQDGLYGHDSDLSPVEQAIVQSRLGYIPGLKARPVLAPTDARLVALENFTDALVQAGGVAQARDEAQLVAAGYSQAATSEVVRVVRLARDVFGLVAQPRRAAIAARQPAALTYNA
;
A
#
# COMPACT_ATOMS: atom_id res chain seq x y z
N MET A 1 -60.46 14.42 16.13
CA MET A 1 -59.43 15.42 15.78
C MET A 1 -58.11 14.89 16.28
N SER A 2 -57.27 14.43 15.36
CA SER A 2 -56.05 13.68 15.62
C SER A 2 -54.87 14.54 15.19
N PHE A 3 -54.11 15.07 16.15
CA PHE A 3 -52.83 15.73 15.88
C PHE A 3 -51.92 15.52 17.10
N PHE A 4 -50.63 15.30 16.84
CA PHE A 4 -49.53 14.95 17.76
C PHE A 4 -49.25 13.46 17.94
N ASN A 5 -48.73 12.86 16.88
CA ASN A 5 -47.65 11.89 17.00
C ASN A 5 -46.60 12.19 15.92
N GLU A 6 -45.33 11.92 16.22
CA GLU A 6 -44.17 11.96 15.31
C GLU A 6 -43.55 13.33 14.98
N ILE A 7 -42.70 13.84 15.88
CA ILE A 7 -41.45 14.53 15.49
C ILE A 7 -40.31 14.04 16.39
N PHE A 8 -39.97 12.76 16.24
CA PHE A 8 -38.62 12.27 16.54
C PHE A 8 -38.12 11.54 15.29
N SER A 9 -38.05 12.28 14.17
CA SER A 9 -37.32 11.82 13.00
C SER A 9 -35.82 11.87 13.31
N SER A 10 -35.33 10.72 13.73
CA SER A 10 -33.98 10.21 13.58
C SER A 10 -33.11 11.04 12.64
N SER A 11 -32.33 11.97 13.20
CA SER A 11 -31.10 12.43 12.57
C SER A 11 -29.96 11.49 12.96
N ASN A 12 -30.13 10.20 12.67
CA ASN A 12 -28.98 9.34 12.44
C ASN A 12 -28.53 9.68 11.02
N GLN A 13 -27.75 10.76 10.89
CA GLN A 13 -26.90 10.93 9.73
C GLN A 13 -25.98 9.71 9.71
N SER A 14 -26.38 8.71 8.94
CA SER A 14 -25.50 7.70 8.41
C SER A 14 -24.34 8.49 7.82
N VAL A 15 -23.19 8.44 8.48
CA VAL A 15 -21.93 8.81 7.85
C VAL A 15 -21.89 7.89 6.64
N ASP A 16 -22.11 8.45 5.44
CA ASP A 16 -21.91 7.76 4.19
C ASP A 16 -20.45 7.32 4.19
N THR A 17 -20.21 6.11 4.69
CA THR A 17 -18.99 5.37 4.48
C THR A 17 -18.91 5.27 2.98
N VAL A 18 -18.10 6.14 2.36
CA VAL A 18 -17.83 6.09 0.92
C VAL A 18 -17.30 4.69 0.68
N ASN A 19 -18.17 3.82 0.18
CA ASN A 19 -17.85 2.47 -0.19
C ASN A 19 -17.01 2.57 -1.46
N VAL A 20 -15.71 2.81 -1.26
CA VAL A 20 -14.71 2.72 -2.31
C VAL A 20 -14.60 1.24 -2.63
N GLY A 21 -15.57 0.75 -3.41
CA GLY A 21 -15.56 -0.62 -3.92
C GLY A 21 -14.21 -0.90 -4.57
N ALA A 22 -13.77 -2.15 -4.52
CA ALA A 22 -12.42 -2.59 -4.85
C ALA A 22 -11.88 -2.22 -6.26
N GLY A 23 -12.63 -1.48 -7.08
CA GLY A 23 -12.24 -0.91 -8.37
C GLY A 23 -12.46 0.61 -8.53
N ALA A 24 -12.89 1.36 -7.51
CA ALA A 24 -13.01 2.81 -7.58
C ALA A 24 -11.62 3.46 -7.44
N SER A 25 -11.17 4.16 -8.49
CA SER A 25 -9.89 4.88 -8.45
C SER A 25 -9.99 6.08 -7.50
N VAL A 26 -8.90 6.41 -6.82
CA VAL A 26 -8.85 7.58 -5.92
C VAL A 26 -9.16 8.88 -6.67
N LEU A 27 -8.92 8.90 -7.98
CA LEU A 27 -9.32 9.98 -8.88
C LEU A 27 -10.84 10.17 -8.93
N SER A 28 -11.60 9.07 -9.06
CA SER A 28 -13.07 9.12 -9.08
C SER A 28 -13.67 9.37 -7.70
N ALA A 29 -13.02 8.90 -6.64
CA ALA A 29 -13.51 9.08 -5.27
C ALA A 29 -13.34 10.51 -4.75
N THR A 30 -12.26 11.20 -5.15
CA THR A 30 -11.95 12.56 -4.67
C THR A 30 -12.43 13.66 -5.61
N GLY A 31 -12.70 13.33 -6.88
CA GLY A 31 -12.94 14.32 -7.94
C GLY A 31 -11.72 15.18 -8.29
N LEU A 32 -10.57 14.91 -7.67
CA LEU A 32 -9.33 15.66 -7.90
C LEU A 32 -8.59 15.13 -9.12
N SER A 33 -7.93 16.05 -9.83
CA SER A 33 -7.03 15.67 -10.92
C SER A 33 -5.84 14.87 -10.38
N ARG A 34 -5.29 13.99 -11.23
CA ARG A 34 -4.03 13.26 -10.95
C ARG A 34 -2.91 14.20 -10.49
N LYS A 35 -2.80 15.37 -11.12
CA LYS A 35 -1.76 16.36 -10.79
C LYS A 35 -1.94 16.90 -9.37
N ALA A 36 -3.17 17.24 -8.98
CA ALA A 36 -3.47 17.75 -7.64
C ALA A 36 -3.20 16.69 -6.57
N LEU A 37 -3.61 15.44 -6.78
CA LEU A 37 -3.29 14.33 -5.87
C LEU A 37 -1.78 14.09 -5.77
N ALA A 38 -1.07 14.11 -6.91
CA ALA A 38 0.38 13.94 -6.91
C ALA A 38 1.09 15.05 -6.12
N GLU A 39 0.59 16.28 -6.17
CA GLU A 39 1.12 17.40 -5.39
C GLU A 39 0.86 17.23 -3.90
N LEU A 40 -0.37 16.85 -3.52
CA LEU A 40 -0.73 16.56 -2.14
C LEU A 40 0.14 15.45 -1.55
N PHE A 41 0.30 14.32 -2.25
CA PHE A 41 1.15 13.22 -1.77
C PHE A 41 2.64 13.58 -1.71
N ARG A 42 3.12 14.54 -2.51
CA ARG A 42 4.50 15.03 -2.37
C ARG A 42 4.67 15.90 -1.12
N GLN A 43 3.64 16.64 -0.74
CA GLN A 43 3.65 17.50 0.45
C GLN A 43 3.49 16.68 1.72
N ASP A 44 2.46 15.82 1.76
CA ASP A 44 2.00 15.13 2.97
C ASP A 44 2.55 13.70 3.10
N GLY A 45 3.07 13.13 2.01
CA GLY A 45 3.49 11.73 1.94
C GLY A 45 2.36 10.78 1.55
N LEU A 46 2.67 9.48 1.42
CA LEU A 46 1.71 8.46 1.00
C LEU A 46 0.88 7.86 2.14
N TYR A 47 1.27 8.13 3.39
CA TYR A 47 0.71 7.51 4.58
C TYR A 47 0.01 8.56 5.43
N GLY A 48 -1.11 8.17 6.05
CA GLY A 48 -1.82 9.03 7.01
C GLY A 48 -1.09 9.09 8.35
N HIS A 49 -1.52 10.03 9.21
CA HIS A 49 -0.99 10.14 10.57
C HIS A 49 -1.28 8.90 11.42
N ASP A 50 -2.43 8.26 11.18
CA ASP A 50 -2.89 7.05 11.87
C ASP A 50 -2.53 5.75 11.11
N SER A 51 -1.38 5.75 10.42
CA SER A 51 -0.89 4.58 9.68
C SER A 51 -0.61 3.42 10.63
N ASP A 52 -1.09 2.22 10.28
CA ASP A 52 -0.76 0.97 10.96
C ASP A 52 0.68 0.49 10.70
N LEU A 53 1.38 1.13 9.76
CA LEU A 53 2.77 0.85 9.42
C LEU A 53 3.67 1.81 10.18
N SER A 54 4.67 1.26 10.86
CA SER A 54 5.76 2.03 11.44
C SER A 54 6.56 2.78 10.37
N PRO A 55 7.30 3.85 10.74
CA PRO A 55 8.09 4.62 9.78
C PRO A 55 9.14 3.80 8.99
N VAL A 56 9.61 2.69 9.55
CA VAL A 56 10.54 1.76 8.88
C VAL A 56 9.82 0.92 7.82
N GLU A 57 8.65 0.40 8.16
CA GLU A 57 7.79 -0.38 7.26
C GLU A 57 7.30 0.50 6.09
N GLN A 58 6.88 1.73 6.38
CA GLN A 58 6.52 2.73 5.36
C GLN A 58 7.67 2.99 4.38
N ALA A 59 8.90 3.12 4.90
CA ALA A 59 10.07 3.33 4.08
C ALA A 59 10.36 2.12 3.18
N ILE A 60 10.24 0.89 3.71
CA ILE A 60 10.39 -0.35 2.96
C ILE A 60 9.39 -0.37 1.80
N VAL A 61 8.10 -0.20 2.08
CA VAL A 61 7.05 -0.20 1.06
C VAL A 61 7.33 0.87 0.00
N GLN A 62 7.68 2.08 0.41
CA GLN A 62 7.95 3.18 -0.51
C GLN A 62 9.19 2.92 -1.38
N SER A 63 10.23 2.27 -0.85
CA SER A 63 11.42 1.92 -1.64
C SER A 63 11.11 0.92 -2.77
N ARG A 64 10.07 0.09 -2.60
CA ARG A 64 9.62 -0.86 -3.62
C ARG A 64 8.77 -0.24 -4.72
N LEU A 65 8.23 0.95 -4.50
CA LEU A 65 7.47 1.69 -5.53
C LEU A 65 8.36 2.24 -6.65
N GLY A 66 9.69 2.19 -6.49
CA GLY A 66 10.64 2.82 -7.40
C GLY A 66 10.73 4.34 -7.22
N TYR A 67 11.51 4.99 -8.08
CA TYR A 67 11.73 6.44 -7.98
C TYR A 67 10.48 7.21 -8.42
N ILE A 68 9.87 7.95 -7.49
CA ILE A 68 8.77 8.88 -7.76
C ILE A 68 9.28 10.32 -7.57
N PRO A 69 9.34 11.14 -8.64
CA PRO A 69 9.84 12.51 -8.56
C PRO A 69 9.08 13.36 -7.54
N GLY A 70 9.84 13.99 -6.63
CA GLY A 70 9.33 14.89 -5.60
C GLY A 70 8.70 14.20 -4.40
N LEU A 71 8.63 12.86 -4.37
CA LEU A 71 8.20 12.12 -3.20
C LEU A 71 9.42 11.88 -2.28
N LYS A 72 9.32 12.25 -1.01
CA LYS A 72 10.41 12.08 -0.04
C LYS A 72 10.67 10.58 0.21
N ALA A 73 11.66 10.01 -0.45
CA ALA A 73 12.10 8.64 -0.19
C ALA A 73 13.00 8.61 1.05
N ARG A 74 12.67 7.76 2.02
CA ARG A 74 13.56 7.48 3.15
C ARG A 74 14.57 6.40 2.77
N PRO A 75 15.85 6.54 3.13
CA PRO A 75 16.82 5.48 2.91
C PRO A 75 16.42 4.24 3.71
N VAL A 76 16.40 3.09 3.04
CA VAL A 76 16.06 1.80 3.63
C VAL A 76 17.31 0.94 3.69
N LEU A 77 17.64 0.46 4.88
CA LEU A 77 18.61 -0.63 5.05
C LEU A 77 17.92 -1.94 4.69
N ALA A 78 18.65 -2.86 4.06
CA ALA A 78 18.10 -4.17 3.67
C ALA A 78 17.46 -4.85 4.90
N PRO A 79 16.18 -5.26 4.82
CA PRO A 79 15.50 -5.85 5.96
C PRO A 79 16.17 -7.17 6.34
N THR A 80 16.50 -7.30 7.62
CA THR A 80 17.09 -8.52 8.21
C THR A 80 16.06 -9.34 8.99
N ASP A 81 14.97 -8.71 9.40
CA ASP A 81 13.85 -9.34 10.10
C ASP A 81 12.92 -10.05 9.12
N ALA A 82 12.53 -11.29 9.42
CA ALA A 82 11.58 -12.08 8.63
C ALA A 82 10.24 -11.35 8.40
N ARG A 83 9.75 -10.59 9.39
CA ARG A 83 8.53 -9.78 9.29
C ARG A 83 8.69 -8.65 8.28
N LEU A 84 9.85 -8.00 8.23
CA LEU A 84 10.12 -6.93 7.28
C LEU A 84 10.37 -7.48 5.86
N VAL A 85 11.00 -8.65 5.76
CA VAL A 85 11.17 -9.38 4.49
C VAL A 85 9.81 -9.82 3.91
N ALA A 86 8.87 -10.25 4.75
CA ALA A 86 7.52 -10.57 4.32
C ALA A 86 6.80 -9.35 3.72
N LEU A 87 6.94 -8.18 4.35
CA LEU A 87 6.38 -6.92 3.85
C LEU A 87 7.01 -6.48 2.52
N GLU A 88 8.34 -6.61 2.40
CA GLU A 88 9.06 -6.33 1.16
C GLU A 88 8.54 -7.22 0.02
N ASN A 89 8.50 -8.54 0.23
CA ASN A 89 8.03 -9.51 -0.76
C ASN A 89 6.58 -9.29 -1.15
N PHE A 90 5.71 -8.97 -0.18
CA PHE A 90 4.31 -8.64 -0.45
C PHE A 90 4.17 -7.38 -1.30
N THR A 91 4.95 -6.35 -0.99
CA THR A 91 4.93 -5.09 -1.75
C THR A 91 5.43 -5.30 -3.18
N ASP A 92 6.50 -6.08 -3.35
CA ASP A 92 7.02 -6.43 -4.69
C ASP A 92 5.99 -7.20 -5.50
N ALA A 93 5.29 -8.17 -4.89
CA ALA A 93 4.22 -8.92 -5.54
C ALA A 93 3.08 -8.00 -5.99
N LEU A 94 2.69 -7.04 -5.16
CA LEU A 94 1.67 -6.05 -5.51
C LEU A 94 2.11 -5.15 -6.66
N VAL A 95 3.33 -4.61 -6.61
CA VAL A 95 3.88 -3.75 -7.67
C VAL A 95 3.90 -4.50 -9.01
N GLN A 96 4.28 -5.78 -8.98
CA GLN A 96 4.28 -6.65 -10.17
C GLN A 96 2.88 -6.98 -10.68
N ALA A 97 1.92 -7.20 -9.78
CA ALA A 97 0.53 -7.47 -10.11
C ALA A 97 -0.28 -6.19 -10.40
N GLY A 98 0.36 -5.03 -10.48
CA GLY A 98 -0.30 -3.75 -10.74
C GLY A 98 -1.27 -3.34 -9.63
N GLY A 99 -0.95 -3.62 -8.37
CA GLY A 99 -1.74 -3.27 -7.19
C GLY A 99 -2.88 -4.23 -6.87
N VAL A 100 -2.94 -5.40 -7.52
CA VAL A 100 -3.92 -6.45 -7.21
C VAL A 100 -3.29 -7.47 -6.27
N ALA A 101 -3.80 -7.54 -5.04
CA ALA A 101 -3.38 -8.54 -4.07
C ALA A 101 -3.99 -9.91 -4.41
N GLN A 102 -3.21 -10.98 -4.27
CA GLN A 102 -3.75 -12.33 -4.26
C GLN A 102 -4.00 -12.76 -2.81
N ALA A 103 -5.05 -13.53 -2.57
CA ALA A 103 -5.40 -14.01 -1.23
C ALA A 103 -4.24 -14.78 -0.56
N ARG A 104 -3.39 -15.44 -1.35
CA ARG A 104 -2.17 -16.11 -0.86
C ARG A 104 -1.15 -15.12 -0.31
N ASP A 105 -0.93 -14.01 -0.99
CA ASP A 105 0.07 -13.01 -0.60
C ASP A 105 -0.39 -12.27 0.66
N GLU A 106 -1.69 -11.97 0.77
CA GLU A 106 -2.29 -11.39 1.98
C GLU A 106 -2.17 -12.35 3.17
N ALA A 107 -2.48 -13.63 2.98
CA ALA A 107 -2.35 -14.64 4.04
C ALA A 107 -0.92 -14.78 4.55
N GLN A 108 0.08 -14.65 3.67
CA GLN A 108 1.50 -14.67 4.05
C GLN A 108 1.88 -13.46 4.90
N LEU A 109 1.38 -12.27 4.56
CA LEU A 109 1.66 -11.07 5.34
C LEU A 109 0.97 -11.12 6.72
N VAL A 110 -0.27 -11.61 6.79
CA VAL A 110 -0.97 -11.81 8.06
C VAL A 110 -0.26 -12.86 8.93
N ALA A 111 0.22 -13.96 8.33
CA ALA A 111 1.01 -14.97 9.04
C ALA A 111 2.34 -14.41 9.58
N ALA A 112 2.89 -13.37 8.98
CA ALA A 112 4.07 -12.65 9.47
C ALA A 112 3.76 -11.66 10.62
N GLY A 113 2.49 -11.58 11.05
CA GLY A 113 2.06 -10.79 12.21
C GLY A 113 1.59 -9.37 11.87
N TYR A 114 1.25 -9.08 10.62
CA TYR A 114 0.60 -7.81 10.27
C TYR A 114 -0.91 -7.87 10.45
N SER A 115 -1.50 -6.76 10.89
CA SER A 115 -2.95 -6.61 10.96
C SER A 115 -3.57 -6.54 9.56
N GLN A 116 -4.86 -6.86 9.46
CA GLN A 116 -5.59 -6.71 8.19
C GLN A 116 -5.64 -5.25 7.71
N ALA A 117 -5.62 -4.29 8.66
CA ALA A 117 -5.58 -2.87 8.36
C ALA A 117 -4.23 -2.45 7.74
N ALA A 118 -3.10 -2.93 8.30
CA ALA A 118 -1.78 -2.74 7.71
C ALA A 118 -1.68 -3.35 6.29
N THR A 119 -2.18 -4.57 6.11
CA THR A 119 -2.22 -5.23 4.79
C THR A 119 -3.02 -4.41 3.77
N SER A 120 -4.21 -3.95 4.16
CA SER A 120 -5.07 -3.11 3.31
C SER A 120 -4.43 -1.77 2.97
N GLU A 121 -3.69 -1.18 3.91
CA GLU A 121 -2.95 0.05 3.69
C GLU A 121 -1.86 -0.12 2.64
N VAL A 122 -1.06 -1.20 2.70
CA VAL A 122 -0.02 -1.47 1.68
C VAL A 122 -0.65 -1.59 0.29
N VAL A 123 -1.75 -2.34 0.16
CA VAL A 123 -2.49 -2.47 -1.10
C VAL A 123 -2.96 -1.11 -1.61
N ARG A 124 -3.54 -0.30 -0.73
CA ARG A 124 -4.01 1.06 -1.04
C ARG A 124 -2.87 1.95 -1.53
N VAL A 125 -1.71 1.93 -0.86
CA VAL A 125 -0.54 2.74 -1.21
C VAL A 125 0.04 2.35 -2.57
N VAL A 126 0.16 1.06 -2.87
CA VAL A 126 0.63 0.61 -4.19
C VAL A 126 -0.35 1.01 -5.29
N ARG A 127 -1.66 0.89 -5.05
CA ARG A 127 -2.69 1.34 -6.01
C ARG A 127 -2.67 2.84 -6.22
N LEU A 128 -2.50 3.63 -5.15
CA LEU A 128 -2.30 5.08 -5.22
C LEU A 128 -1.09 5.43 -6.08
N ALA A 129 0.04 4.76 -5.84
CA ALA A 129 1.27 4.96 -6.61
C ALA A 129 1.04 4.69 -8.12
N ARG A 130 0.33 3.60 -8.44
CA ARG A 130 -0.08 3.26 -9.81
C ARG A 130 -0.98 4.32 -10.43
N ASP A 131 -2.09 4.64 -9.77
CA ASP A 131 -3.15 5.49 -10.34
C ASP A 131 -2.70 6.95 -10.47
N VAL A 132 -1.88 7.42 -9.53
CA VAL A 132 -1.48 8.83 -9.43
C VAL A 132 -0.15 9.10 -10.10
N PHE A 133 0.86 8.25 -9.88
CA PHE A 133 2.20 8.45 -10.40
C PHE A 133 2.50 7.60 -11.64
N GLY A 134 1.55 6.76 -12.09
CA GLY A 134 1.72 5.96 -13.29
C GLY A 134 2.68 4.80 -13.11
N LEU A 135 2.77 4.24 -11.90
CA LEU A 135 3.58 3.04 -11.65
C LEU A 135 3.13 1.92 -12.59
N VAL A 136 4.02 1.49 -13.48
CA VAL A 136 3.74 0.42 -14.44
C VAL A 136 4.08 -0.91 -13.78
N ALA A 137 3.18 -1.88 -13.90
CA ALA A 137 3.44 -3.25 -13.47
C ALA A 137 4.72 -3.76 -14.12
N GLN A 138 5.68 -4.19 -13.31
CA GLN A 138 6.92 -4.79 -13.82
C GLN A 138 6.72 -6.30 -13.94
N PRO A 139 7.07 -6.91 -15.09
CA PRO A 139 7.05 -8.36 -15.19
C PRO A 139 8.02 -8.95 -14.16
N ARG A 140 7.59 -10.01 -13.48
CA ARG A 140 8.35 -10.71 -12.41
C ARG A 140 9.74 -11.09 -12.91
N ARG A 141 10.73 -10.23 -12.71
CA ARG A 141 12.15 -10.63 -12.81
C ARG A 141 12.37 -11.59 -11.66
N ALA A 142 12.58 -12.86 -11.99
CA ALA A 142 12.91 -13.89 -11.03
C ALA A 142 14.18 -13.48 -10.26
N ALA A 143 14.00 -12.87 -9.09
CA ALA A 143 15.06 -12.59 -8.14
C ALA A 143 15.45 -13.90 -7.45
N ILE A 144 16.05 -14.83 -8.21
CA ILE A 144 16.65 -16.06 -7.68
C ILE A 144 18.06 -16.28 -8.30
N ALA A 145 18.54 -15.41 -9.19
CA ALA A 145 19.82 -15.66 -9.90
C ALA A 145 21.08 -15.05 -9.26
N ALA A 146 21.01 -14.31 -8.14
CA ALA A 146 22.18 -13.56 -7.62
C ALA A 146 22.62 -13.91 -6.18
N ARG A 147 22.11 -14.98 -5.58
CA ARG A 147 22.72 -15.58 -4.37
C ARG A 147 23.28 -16.96 -4.72
N GLN A 148 24.20 -17.02 -5.68
CA GLN A 148 25.12 -18.15 -5.74
C GLN A 148 26.06 -18.02 -4.53
N PRO A 149 26.16 -19.01 -3.63
CA PRO A 149 27.23 -19.01 -2.64
C PRO A 149 28.55 -19.10 -3.40
N ALA A 150 29.45 -18.15 -3.15
CA ALA A 150 30.82 -18.27 -3.59
C ALA A 150 31.36 -19.60 -3.07
N ALA A 151 31.55 -20.56 -3.98
CA ALA A 151 32.25 -21.79 -3.67
C ALA A 151 33.66 -21.39 -3.23
N LEU A 152 33.96 -21.57 -1.94
CA LEU A 152 35.32 -21.62 -1.43
C LEU A 152 36.00 -22.82 -2.09
N THR A 153 36.67 -22.58 -3.22
CA THR A 153 37.71 -23.48 -3.72
C THR A 153 38.88 -23.43 -2.74
N TYR A 154 38.84 -24.32 -1.76
CA TYR A 154 40.04 -24.76 -1.05
C TYR A 154 40.79 -25.70 -1.99
N ASN A 155 41.85 -25.20 -2.64
CA ASN A 155 42.84 -26.07 -3.28
C ASN A 155 43.82 -26.54 -2.22
N ALA A 156 44.09 -27.85 -2.28
CA ALA A 156 45.03 -28.61 -1.44
C ALA A 156 46.48 -28.11 -1.56
#